data_AF-A0A6A3G588-F1
#
_entry.id   AF-A0A6A3G588-F1
#
_cell.length_a   1.000
_cell.length_b   1.000
_cell.length_c   1.000
_cell.angle_alpha   90.00
_cell.angle_beta   90.00
_cell.angle_gamma   90.00
#
_symmetry.space_group_name_H-M   'P 1'
#
loop_
_entity.id
_entity.type
_entity.pdbx_description
1 polymer ?
#
loop_
_entity_poly.entity_id
_entity_poly.type
_entity_poly.pdbx_seq_one_letter_code
_entity_poly.pdbx_strand_id
1 'polypeptide(L)'
;MRRRERANVVVLSSEEKYCYAKAAFEPVMEHLTGLPSPAFYAALRSWKQIVIRGMEEVEASSSDATSIPDESSGSDIADSLDDNWEIDTASDIAPADLIDSMNMIRELEEMEHG
;
A
#
# COMPACT_ATOMS: atom_id res chain seq x y z
N MET A 1 18.78 -15.51 43.35
CA MET A 1 19.48 -15.45 42.06
C MET A 1 18.44 -15.42 40.94
N ARG A 2 18.15 -14.26 40.33
CA ARG A 2 17.19 -14.19 39.21
C ARG A 2 17.94 -14.47 37.90
N ARG A 3 17.55 -15.53 37.19
CA ARG A 3 18.07 -15.82 35.84
C ARG A 3 17.56 -14.72 34.92
N ARG A 4 18.48 -13.95 34.32
CA ARG A 4 18.14 -13.08 33.18
C ARG A 4 17.99 -14.00 31.97
N GLU A 5 16.76 -14.18 31.52
CA GLU A 5 16.45 -14.78 30.22
C GLU A 5 17.03 -13.84 29.16
N ARG A 6 18.02 -14.31 28.39
CA ARG A 6 18.51 -13.59 27.21
C ARG A 6 17.64 -14.04 26.05
N ALA A 7 16.86 -13.13 25.48
CA ALA A 7 16.12 -13.39 24.26
C ALA A 7 17.10 -13.77 23.14
N ASN A 8 16.88 -14.91 22.49
CA ASN A 8 17.66 -15.31 21.32
C ASN A 8 17.18 -14.51 20.12
N VAL A 9 17.79 -13.34 19.88
CA VAL A 9 17.58 -12.58 18.65
C VAL A 9 18.34 -13.30 17.54
N VAL A 10 17.62 -14.00 16.68
CA VAL A 10 18.19 -14.63 15.48
C VAL A 10 18.23 -13.58 14.37
N VAL A 11 19.43 -13.21 13.94
CA VAL A 11 19.60 -12.34 12.77
C VAL A 11 19.62 -13.21 11.53
N LEU A 12 18.56 -13.13 10.73
CA LEU A 12 18.48 -13.81 9.43
C LEU A 12 19.25 -13.03 8.36
N SER A 13 19.92 -13.75 7.47
CA SER A 13 20.48 -13.21 6.23
C SER A 13 19.37 -12.69 5.30
N SER A 14 19.75 -11.87 4.32
CA SER A 14 18.79 -11.35 3.32
C SER A 14 18.13 -12.47 2.53
N GLU A 15 18.87 -13.54 2.21
CA GLU A 15 18.35 -14.72 1.52
C GLU A 15 17.32 -15.46 2.39
N GLU A 16 17.63 -15.70 3.67
CA GLU A 16 16.70 -16.36 4.59
C GLU A 16 15.43 -15.54 4.81
N LYS A 17 15.54 -14.20 4.92
CA LYS A 17 14.38 -13.30 4.99
C LYS A 17 13.52 -13.42 3.74
N TYR A 18 14.14 -13.45 2.57
CA TYR A 18 13.42 -13.62 1.30
C TYR A 18 12.73 -14.98 1.21
N CYS A 19 13.41 -16.08 1.54
CA CYS A 19 12.84 -17.42 1.53
C CYS A 19 11.65 -17.52 2.49
N TYR A 20 11.78 -16.94 3.69
CA TYR A 20 10.69 -16.88 4.66
C TYR A 20 9.49 -16.10 4.12
N ALA A 21 9.71 -14.89 3.60
CA ALA A 21 8.65 -14.08 3.02
C ALA A 21 7.97 -14.80 1.85
N LYS A 22 8.75 -15.38 0.94
CA LYS A 22 8.23 -16.15 -0.20
C LYS A 22 7.34 -17.30 0.27
N ALA A 23 7.81 -18.12 1.22
CA ALA A 23 7.04 -19.24 1.75
C ALA A 23 5.75 -18.78 2.47
N ALA A 24 5.78 -17.62 3.13
CA ALA A 24 4.61 -17.05 3.79
C ALA A 24 3.56 -16.51 2.80
N PHE A 25 3.99 -15.91 1.68
CA PHE A 25 3.10 -15.29 0.69
C PHE A 25 2.65 -16.25 -0.42
N GLU A 26 3.36 -17.34 -0.67
CA GLU A 26 3.03 -18.29 -1.74
C GLU A 26 1.58 -18.86 -1.64
N PRO A 27 1.08 -19.31 -0.47
CA PRO A 27 -0.30 -19.79 -0.34
C PRO A 27 -1.35 -18.70 -0.63
N VAL A 28 -1.00 -17.45 -0.32
CA VAL A 28 -1.88 -16.28 -0.51
C VAL A 28 -2.03 -16.00 -2.00
N MET A 29 -0.91 -16.00 -2.72
CA MET A 29 -0.88 -15.80 -4.15
C MET A 29 -1.63 -16.92 -4.88
N GLU A 30 -1.40 -18.17 -4.48
CA GLU A 30 -2.12 -19.32 -5.03
C GLU A 30 -3.64 -19.16 -4.84
N HIS A 31 -4.08 -18.83 -3.62
CA HIS A 31 -5.49 -18.60 -3.33
C HIS A 31 -6.10 -17.49 -4.20
N LEU A 32 -5.45 -16.33 -4.28
CA LEU A 32 -5.94 -15.19 -5.06
C LEU A 32 -6.06 -15.53 -6.56
N THR A 33 -5.06 -16.22 -7.13
CA THR A 33 -5.08 -16.59 -8.55
C THR A 33 -6.19 -17.59 -8.91
N GLY A 34 -6.67 -18.37 -7.94
CA GLY A 34 -7.77 -19.32 -8.13
C GLY A 34 -9.17 -18.71 -8.05
N LEU A 35 -9.31 -17.43 -7.68
CA LEU A 35 -10.61 -16.79 -7.49
C LEU A 35 -11.19 -16.24 -8.80
N PRO A 36 -12.54 -16.31 -8.98
CA PRO A 36 -13.19 -15.58 -10.06
C PRO A 36 -13.08 -14.06 -9.84
N SER A 37 -13.05 -13.30 -10.94
CA SER A 37 -12.72 -11.86 -10.95
C SER A 37 -13.42 -11.01 -9.85
N PRO A 38 -14.74 -11.13 -9.59
CA PRO A 38 -15.37 -10.35 -8.51
C PRO A 38 -14.88 -10.73 -7.11
N ALA A 39 -14.64 -12.02 -6.85
CA ALA A 39 -14.15 -12.51 -5.57
C ALA A 39 -12.66 -12.17 -5.37
N PHE A 40 -11.89 -12.16 -6.46
CA PHE A 40 -10.49 -11.72 -6.45
C PHE A 40 -10.35 -10.29 -5.92
N TYR A 41 -11.11 -9.32 -6.47
CA TYR A 41 -11.04 -7.94 -6.00
C TYR A 41 -11.56 -7.73 -4.57
N ALA A 42 -12.55 -8.54 -4.14
CA ALA A 42 -12.98 -8.52 -2.74
C ALA A 42 -11.85 -9.00 -1.81
N ALA A 43 -11.24 -10.15 -2.11
CA ALA A 43 -10.14 -10.72 -1.34
C ALA A 43 -8.90 -9.81 -1.33
N LEU A 44 -8.58 -9.18 -2.46
CA LEU A 44 -7.45 -8.25 -2.58
C LEU A 44 -7.62 -7.01 -1.70
N ARG A 45 -8.85 -6.47 -1.60
CA ARG A 45 -9.16 -5.35 -0.70
C ARG A 45 -8.96 -5.73 0.77
N SER A 46 -9.42 -6.91 1.18
CA SER A 46 -9.18 -7.41 2.54
C SER A 46 -7.68 -7.61 2.80
N TRP A 47 -6.94 -8.15 1.84
CA TRP A 47 -5.49 -8.32 1.94
C TRP A 47 -4.74 -6.99 2.10
N LYS A 48 -5.14 -5.95 1.36
CA LYS A 48 -4.59 -4.60 1.52
C LYS A 48 -4.74 -4.09 2.96
N GLN A 49 -5.92 -4.26 3.56
CA GLN A 49 -6.18 -3.81 4.94
C GLN A 49 -5.34 -4.58 5.98
N ILE A 50 -5.13 -5.88 5.77
CA ILE A 50 -4.29 -6.70 6.65
C ILE A 50 -2.83 -6.23 6.61
N VAL A 51 -2.31 -5.95 5.41
CA VAL A 51 -0.93 -5.47 5.24
C VAL A 51 -0.73 -4.11 5.88
N ILE A 52 -1.64 -3.15 5.66
CA ILE A 52 -1.56 -1.81 6.25
C ILE A 52 -1.53 -1.90 7.78
N ARG A 53 -2.48 -2.63 8.38
CA ARG A 53 -2.53 -2.81 9.84
C ARG A 53 -1.28 -3.48 10.39
N GLY A 54 -0.80 -4.52 9.71
CA GLY A 54 0.43 -5.21 10.13
C GLY A 54 1.67 -4.31 10.07
N MET A 55 1.72 -3.35 9.14
CA MET A 55 2.81 -2.37 9.07
C MET A 55 2.74 -1.35 10.20
N GLU A 56 1.54 -0.83 10.51
CA GLU A 56 1.31 0.10 11.63
C GLU A 56 1.72 -0.53 12.98
N GLU A 57 1.41 -1.81 13.21
CA GLU A 57 1.77 -2.52 14.44
C GLU A 57 3.28 -2.72 14.61
N VAL A 58 4.02 -2.91 13.50
CA VAL A 58 5.48 -3.07 13.51
C VAL A 58 6.18 -1.73 13.79
N GLU A 59 5.68 -0.63 13.25
CA GLU A 59 6.19 0.72 13.52
C GLU A 59 6.01 1.11 15.00
N ALA A 60 4.84 0.80 15.58
CA ALA A 60 4.57 0.99 17.01
C ALA A 60 5.50 0.13 17.89
N SER A 61 5.75 -1.13 17.51
CA SER A 61 6.60 -2.05 18.27
C SER A 61 8.10 -1.72 18.18
N SER A 62 8.55 -1.04 17.13
CA SER A 62 9.95 -0.62 16.98
C SER A 62 10.34 0.53 17.92
N SER A 63 9.37 1.21 18.54
CA SER A 63 9.61 2.37 19.42
C SER A 63 9.91 2.00 20.88
N ASP A 64 9.77 0.73 21.27
CA ASP A 64 9.86 0.32 22.69
C ASP A 64 11.28 -0.07 23.17
N ALA A 65 12.30 0.29 22.39
CA ALA A 65 13.69 0.18 22.83
C ALA A 65 14.20 1.58 23.23
N THR A 66 14.54 1.73 24.52
CA THR A 66 15.18 2.87 25.22
C THR A 66 14.33 4.08 25.65
N SER A 67 13.92 4.06 26.93
CA SER A 67 13.78 5.15 27.91
C SER A 67 13.69 6.62 27.46
N ILE A 68 12.60 7.31 27.85
CA ILE A 68 12.45 8.46 28.81
C ILE A 68 11.00 8.99 28.67
N PRO A 69 10.27 9.34 29.74
CA PRO A 69 9.00 10.05 29.58
C PRO A 69 9.29 11.53 29.33
N ASP A 70 8.98 12.03 28.14
CA ASP A 70 8.78 13.47 27.94
C ASP A 70 7.33 13.71 27.54
N GLU A 71 6.71 14.55 28.34
CA GLU A 71 5.34 15.02 28.25
C GLU A 71 5.25 16.04 27.11
N SER A 72 4.84 15.60 25.93
CA SER A 72 4.34 16.55 24.92
C SER A 72 3.20 15.93 24.14
N SER A 73 2.02 16.36 24.58
CA SER A 73 0.72 16.20 23.97
C SER A 73 0.70 16.59 22.50
N GLY A 74 0.13 15.71 21.67
CA GLY A 74 -0.17 15.99 20.26
C GLY A 74 -0.88 14.83 19.57
N SER A 75 -1.79 14.14 20.27
CA SER A 75 -2.64 13.11 19.67
C SER A 75 -3.87 13.76 19.03
N ASP A 76 -3.68 14.37 17.87
CA ASP A 76 -4.77 14.80 16.98
C ASP A 76 -4.48 14.31 15.56
N ILE A 77 -4.69 13.02 15.31
CA ILE A 77 -5.09 12.57 13.98
C ILE A 77 -6.42 11.85 14.14
N ALA A 78 -7.44 12.70 14.22
CA ALA A 78 -8.82 12.35 14.01
C ALA A 78 -8.94 11.54 12.72
N ASP A 79 -9.52 10.34 12.82
CA ASP A 79 -10.66 9.90 12.02
C ASP A 79 -10.80 10.56 10.63
N SER A 80 -9.84 10.33 9.74
CA SER A 80 -10.03 10.52 8.30
C SER A 80 -9.23 9.49 7.52
N LEU A 81 -9.54 8.21 7.72
CA LEU A 81 -9.34 7.27 6.62
C LEU A 81 -10.50 7.51 5.64
N ASP A 82 -10.34 8.60 4.91
CA ASP A 82 -11.12 8.99 3.76
C ASP A 82 -11.12 7.78 2.80
N ASP A 83 -12.30 7.18 2.63
CA ASP A 83 -12.59 6.10 1.68
C ASP A 83 -12.59 6.65 0.23
N ASN A 84 -11.78 7.69 -0.03
CA ASN A 84 -11.64 8.34 -1.31
C ASN A 84 -10.50 7.68 -2.09
N TRP A 85 -10.80 6.49 -2.60
CA TRP A 85 -10.30 6.12 -3.92
C TRP A 85 -11.08 6.95 -4.95
N GLU A 86 -10.92 8.27 -4.93
CA GLU A 86 -11.12 9.04 -6.14
C GLU A 86 -9.93 8.70 -7.03
N ILE A 87 -10.22 7.84 -8.00
CA ILE A 87 -9.49 7.93 -9.25
C ILE A 87 -9.62 9.40 -9.66
N ASP A 88 -8.51 10.14 -9.68
CA ASP A 88 -8.37 11.41 -10.40
C ASP A 88 -8.59 11.14 -11.91
N THR A 89 -9.82 10.78 -12.26
CA THR A 89 -10.39 10.77 -13.61
C THR A 89 -11.46 11.85 -13.74
N ALA A 90 -11.55 12.77 -12.77
CA ALA A 90 -12.09 14.09 -13.05
C ALA A 90 -11.00 14.91 -13.76
N SER A 91 -10.64 14.47 -14.98
CA SER A 91 -10.07 15.41 -15.95
C SER A 91 -11.18 16.43 -16.18
N ASP A 92 -11.00 17.64 -15.64
CA ASP A 92 -11.91 18.80 -15.74
C ASP A 92 -11.99 19.36 -17.18
N ILE A 93 -11.87 18.48 -18.17
CA ILE A 93 -12.07 18.78 -19.57
C ILE A 93 -13.57 18.74 -19.82
N ALA A 94 -14.16 19.89 -20.16
CA ALA A 94 -15.53 19.92 -20.61
C ALA A 94 -15.64 19.08 -21.90
N PRO A 95 -16.79 18.46 -22.19
CA PRO A 95 -16.96 17.66 -23.41
C PRO A 95 -16.70 18.44 -24.70
N ALA A 96 -16.80 19.78 -24.68
CA ALA A 96 -16.38 20.65 -25.76
C ALA A 96 -14.85 20.71 -25.93
N ASP A 97 -14.11 20.87 -24.83
CA ASP A 97 -12.65 20.96 -24.82
C ASP A 97 -11.99 19.64 -25.28
N LEU A 98 -12.64 18.50 -25.02
CA LEU A 98 -12.20 17.21 -25.53
C LEU A 98 -12.24 17.16 -27.07
N ILE A 99 -13.31 17.66 -27.68
CA ILE A 99 -13.48 17.68 -29.13
C ILE A 99 -12.46 18.62 -29.78
N ASP A 100 -12.22 19.78 -29.18
CA ASP A 100 -11.20 20.72 -29.65
C ASP A 100 -9.80 20.12 -29.59
N SER A 101 -9.47 19.37 -28.53
CA SER A 101 -8.19 18.66 -28.44
C SER A 101 -8.02 17.61 -29.54
N MET A 102 -9.07 16.85 -29.87
CA MET A 102 -9.05 15.87 -30.95
C MET A 102 -8.91 16.52 -32.33
N ASN A 103 -9.51 17.70 -32.53
CA ASN A 103 -9.36 18.47 -33.76
C ASN A 103 -7.94 19.01 -33.91
N MET A 104 -7.35 19.55 -32.84
CA MET A 104 -5.99 20.08 -32.87
C MET A 104 -4.95 19.00 -33.16
N ILE A 105 -5.12 17.79 -32.61
CA ILE A 105 -4.25 16.64 -32.92
C ILE A 105 -4.36 16.26 -34.40
N ARG A 106 -5.58 16.18 -34.94
CA ARG A 106 -5.82 15.87 -36.36
C ARG A 106 -5.22 16.92 -37.30
N GLU A 107 -5.34 18.20 -36.96
CA GLU A 107 -4.74 19.28 -37.76
C GLU A 107 -3.21 19.21 -37.77
N LEU A 108 -2.58 18.84 -36.64
CA LEU A 108 -1.13 18.64 -36.58
C LEU A 108 -0.69 17.43 -37.42
N GLU A 109 -1.44 16.33 -37.38
CA GLU A 109 -1.18 15.13 -38.20
C GLU A 109 -1.34 15.41 -39.71
N GLU A 110 -2.32 16.23 -40.09
CA GLU A 110 -2.53 16.63 -41.48
C GLU A 110 -1.43 17.58 -42.00
N MET A 111 -0.84 18.42 -41.12
CA MET A 111 0.32 19.24 -41.48
C MET A 111 1.63 18.44 -41.55
N GLU A 112 1.78 17.36 -40.78
CA GLU A 112 2.99 16.52 -40.78
C GLU A 112 3.12 15.65 -42.05
N HIS A 113 2.04 15.53 -42.83
CA HIS A 113 2.01 14.75 -44.07
C HIS A 113 1.77 15.59 -45.34
N GLY A 114 1.91 16.92 -45.24
CA GLY A 114 1.84 17.89 -46.34
C GLY A 114 3.20 18.31 -46.90
#